data_AF-A0A840I1X5-F1
#
_entry.id   AF-A0A840I1X5-F1
#
_cell.length_a   1.000
_cell.length_b   1.000
_cell.length_c   1.000
_cell.angle_alpha   90.00
_cell.angle_beta   90.00
_cell.angle_gamma   90.00
#
_symmetry.space_group_name_H-M   'P 1'
#
loop_
_entity.id
_entity.type
_entity.pdbx_description
1 polymer ?
#
loop_
_entity_poly.entity_id
_entity_poly.type
_entity_poly.pdbx_seq_one_letter_code
_entity_poly.pdbx_strand_id
1 'polypeptide(L)'
;MNIETTARRRPVNLSIREDVIAEAKALSLNASQAAEAGIAAAVKRAKEEAWLRDNAESIKAHNERLARDGLLLRSHWLPRD
;
A
#
# COMPACT_ATOMS: atom_id res chain seq x y z
N MET A 1 14.94 12.49 -9.44
CA MET A 1 15.35 11.32 -10.23
C MET A 1 14.11 10.47 -10.45
N ASN A 2 13.41 10.69 -11.56
CA ASN A 2 12.18 9.96 -11.87
C ASN A 2 12.56 8.63 -12.47
N ILE A 3 12.58 7.57 -11.65
CA ILE A 3 12.63 6.22 -12.18
C ILE A 3 11.20 5.85 -12.56
N GLU A 4 10.71 6.36 -13.69
CA GLU A 4 9.58 5.75 -14.35
C GLU A 4 10.06 4.44 -14.96
N THR A 5 10.15 3.41 -14.12
CA THR A 5 10.20 2.04 -14.62
C THR A 5 8.84 1.79 -15.25
N THR A 6 8.68 2.00 -16.55
CA THR A 6 7.56 1.41 -17.29
C THR A 6 7.77 -0.10 -17.24
N ALA A 7 7.36 -0.71 -16.13
CA ALA A 7 7.53 -2.12 -15.87
C ALA A 7 6.84 -2.87 -17.01
N ARG A 8 7.59 -3.73 -17.68
CA ARG A 8 7.10 -4.48 -18.84
C ARG A 8 5.91 -5.33 -18.39
N ARG A 9 4.72 -5.03 -18.90
CA ARG A 9 3.53 -5.84 -18.63
C ARG A 9 3.74 -7.23 -19.17
N ARG A 10 3.57 -8.23 -18.31
CA ARG A 10 3.55 -9.64 -18.70
C ARG A 10 2.10 -10.09 -18.77
N PRO A 11 1.63 -10.66 -19.89
CA PRO A 11 0.30 -11.25 -19.94
C PRO A 11 0.23 -12.42 -18.95
N VAL A 12 -0.85 -12.45 -18.16
CA VAL A 12 -1.14 -13.48 -17.18
C VAL A 12 -2.56 -13.98 -17.41
N ASN A 13 -2.75 -15.29 -17.36
CA ASN A 13 -4.07 -15.89 -17.41
C ASN A 13 -4.65 -15.90 -15.99
N LEU A 14 -5.86 -15.39 -15.85
CA LEU A 14 -6.56 -15.26 -14.58
C LEU A 14 -8.06 -15.52 -14.77
N SER A 15 -8.70 -16.13 -13.77
CA SER A 15 -10.12 -16.42 -13.78
C SER A 15 -10.89 -15.33 -13.03
N ILE A 16 -11.86 -14.70 -13.69
CA ILE A 16 -12.79 -13.73 -13.10
C ILE A 16 -14.20 -14.32 -13.20
N ARG A 17 -15.05 -13.98 -12.23
CA ARG A 17 -16.48 -14.32 -12.24
C ARG A 17 -17.15 -13.78 -13.52
N GLU A 18 -18.00 -14.59 -14.13
CA GLU A 18 -18.58 -14.31 -15.46
C GLU A 18 -19.46 -13.06 -15.48
N ASP A 19 -20.29 -12.88 -14.46
CA ASP A 19 -21.14 -11.69 -14.27
C ASP A 19 -20.31 -10.40 -14.23
N VAL A 20 -19.20 -10.40 -13.50
CA VAL A 20 -18.33 -9.22 -13.34
C VAL A 20 -17.68 -8.83 -14.67
N ILE A 21 -17.17 -9.81 -15.43
CA ILE A 21 -16.53 -9.50 -16.72
C ILE A 21 -17.57 -9.13 -17.79
N ALA A 22 -18.78 -9.69 -17.74
CA ALA A 22 -19.88 -9.31 -18.61
C ALA A 22 -20.31 -7.87 -18.36
N GLU A 23 -20.49 -7.49 -17.09
CA GLU A 23 -20.83 -6.12 -16.69
C GLU A 23 -19.73 -5.12 -17.06
N ALA A 24 -18.46 -5.46 -16.79
CA ALA A 24 -17.33 -4.63 -17.19
C ALA A 24 -17.28 -4.38 -18.70
N LYS A 25 -17.58 -5.41 -19.52
CA LYS A 25 -17.68 -5.26 -20.98
C LYS A 25 -18.87 -4.39 -21.38
N ALA A 26 -20.03 -4.57 -20.77
CA ALA A 26 -21.22 -3.75 -21.05
C ALA A 26 -20.96 -2.26 -20.75
N LEU A 27 -20.15 -1.98 -19.72
CA LEU A 27 -19.73 -0.64 -19.31
C LEU A 27 -18.47 -0.13 -20.04
N SER A 28 -17.93 -0.88 -21.01
CA SER A 28 -16.69 -0.54 -21.73
C SER A 28 -15.47 -0.29 -20.83
N LEU A 29 -15.40 -0.98 -19.69
CA LEU A 29 -14.27 -0.86 -18.76
C LEU A 29 -13.05 -1.64 -19.25
N ASN A 30 -11.86 -1.09 -19.01
CA ASN A 30 -10.60 -1.78 -19.27
C ASN A 30 -10.31 -2.79 -18.16
N ALA A 31 -10.77 -4.03 -18.34
CA ALA A 31 -10.63 -5.10 -17.35
C ALA A 31 -9.16 -5.37 -16.93
N SER A 32 -8.21 -5.25 -17.86
CA SER A 32 -6.79 -5.45 -17.57
C SER A 32 -6.25 -4.38 -16.63
N GLN A 33 -6.58 -3.11 -16.91
CA GLN A 33 -6.18 -1.99 -16.06
C GLN A 33 -6.84 -2.05 -14.68
N ALA A 34 -8.13 -2.43 -14.62
CA ALA A 34 -8.84 -2.61 -13.36
C ALA A 34 -8.22 -3.73 -12.52
N ALA A 35 -7.88 -4.87 -13.14
CA ALA A 35 -7.19 -5.97 -12.49
C ALA A 35 -5.80 -5.55 -11.98
N GLU A 36 -5.01 -4.83 -12.80
CA GLU A 36 -3.70 -4.30 -12.41
C GLU A 36 -3.81 -3.40 -11.17
N ALA A 37 -4.76 -2.45 -11.16
CA ALA A 37 -5.00 -1.56 -10.02
C ALA A 37 -5.39 -2.33 -8.74
N GLY A 38 -6.30 -3.30 -8.86
CA GLY A 38 -6.72 -4.15 -7.74
C GLY A 38 -5.57 -4.97 -7.15
N ILE A 39 -4.76 -5.59 -8.01
CA ILE A 39 -3.58 -6.37 -7.59
C ILE A 39 -2.55 -5.45 -6.93
N ALA A 40 -2.26 -4.28 -7.51
CA ALA A 40 -1.31 -3.33 -6.94
C ALA A 40 -1.73 -2.86 -5.54
N ALA A 41 -3.02 -2.56 -5.35
CA ALA A 41 -3.56 -2.18 -4.04
C ALA A 41 -3.45 -3.33 -3.03
N ALA A 42 -3.79 -4.57 -3.43
CA ALA A 42 -3.67 -5.74 -2.56
C ALA A 42 -2.21 -6.03 -2.16
N VAL A 43 -1.27 -5.93 -3.10
CA VAL A 43 0.16 -6.10 -2.84
C VAL A 43 0.67 -5.02 -1.88
N LYS A 44 0.28 -3.76 -2.10
CA LYS A 44 0.66 -2.66 -1.20
C LYS A 44 0.19 -2.93 0.23
N ARG A 45 -1.09 -3.28 0.41
CA ARG A 45 -1.66 -3.59 1.73
C ARG A 45 -0.92 -4.75 2.40
N ALA A 46 -0.67 -5.84 1.67
CA ALA A 46 0.05 -6.99 2.22
C ALA A 46 1.47 -6.63 2.67
N LYS A 47 2.16 -5.74 1.94
CA LYS A 47 3.48 -5.24 2.34
C LYS A 47 3.42 -4.35 3.58
N GLU A 48 2.43 -3.48 3.68
CA GLU A 48 2.21 -2.63 4.86
C GLU A 48 1.94 -3.47 6.12
N GLU A 49 1.04 -4.46 6.01
CA GLU A 49 0.75 -5.42 7.08
C GLU A 49 1.99 -6.21 7.49
N ALA A 50 2.77 -6.67 6.52
CA ALA A 50 4.02 -7.38 6.79
C ALA A 50 5.04 -6.50 7.51
N TRP A 51 5.23 -5.27 7.02
CA TRP A 51 6.14 -4.33 7.65
C TRP A 51 5.73 -4.00 9.09
N LEU A 52 4.45 -3.74 9.34
CA LEU A 52 3.95 -3.46 10.69
C LEU A 52 4.20 -4.62 11.64
N ARG A 53 3.93 -5.86 11.19
CA ARG A 53 4.21 -7.07 11.97
C ARG A 53 5.70 -7.20 12.27
N ASP A 54 6.55 -7.06 11.28
CA ASP A 54 8.00 -7.24 11.42
C ASP A 54 8.65 -6.14 12.28
N ASN A 55 8.02 -4.96 12.35
CA ASN A 55 8.53 -3.81 13.11
C ASN A 55 7.76 -3.55 14.41
N ALA A 56 6.82 -4.43 14.79
CA ALA A 56 5.96 -4.22 15.95
C ALA A 56 6.75 -4.00 17.25
N GLU A 57 7.78 -4.83 17.49
CA GLU A 57 8.65 -4.71 18.67
C GLU A 57 9.49 -3.42 18.64
N SER A 58 10.06 -3.08 17.48
CA SER A 58 10.84 -1.85 17.30
C SER A 58 9.98 -0.59 17.54
N ILE A 59 8.76 -0.58 17.02
CA ILE A 59 7.79 0.50 17.23
C ILE A 59 7.43 0.59 18.72
N LYS A 60 7.15 -0.54 19.37
CA LYS A 60 6.86 -0.58 20.81
C LYS A 60 8.02 -0.03 21.65
N ALA A 61 9.23 -0.52 21.42
CA ALA A 61 10.43 -0.07 22.14
C ALA A 61 10.70 1.43 21.92
N HIS A 62 10.46 1.93 20.70
CA HIS A 62 10.57 3.35 20.39
C HIS A 62 9.53 4.18 21.17
N ASN A 63 8.28 3.73 21.19
CA ASN A 63 7.19 4.41 21.92
C ASN A 63 7.45 4.43 23.44
N GLU A 64 7.92 3.31 24.00
CA GLU A 64 8.30 3.24 25.42
C GLU A 64 9.45 4.21 25.76
N ARG A 65 10.45 4.32 24.88
CA ARG A 65 11.52 5.31 25.03
C ARG A 65 10.98 6.74 25.01
N LEU A 66 10.08 7.05 24.08
CA LEU A 66 9.49 8.39 24.00
C LEU A 66 8.63 8.72 25.23
N ALA A 67 7.91 7.76 25.77
CA ALA A 67 7.11 7.95 26.99
C ALA A 67 8.01 8.22 28.22
N ARG A 68 9.16 7.57 28.30
CA ARG A 68 10.12 7.74 29.40
C ARG A 68 10.93 9.03 29.28
N ASP A 69 11.49 9.29 28.11
CA ASP A 69 12.53 10.31 27.92
C ASP A 69 12.00 11.58 27.21
N GLY A 70 10.77 11.53 26.68
CA GLY A 70 10.22 12.58 25.84
C GLY A 70 10.84 12.66 24.45
N LEU A 71 10.52 13.73 23.73
CA LEU A 71 11.12 14.05 22.44
C LEU A 71 12.52 14.65 22.66
N LEU A 72 13.52 14.17 21.93
CA LEU A 72 14.88 14.73 21.94
C LEU A 72 14.90 16.16 21.36
N LEU A 73 14.08 16.41 20.34
CA LEU A 73 13.93 17.70 19.71
C LEU A 73 12.46 17.90 19.40
N ARG A 74 11.90 19.05 19.82
CA ARG A 74 10.53 19.45 19.44
C ARG A 74 10.61 20.10 18.07
N SER A 75 9.92 19.52 17.08
CA SER A 75 9.84 20.11 15.75
C SER A 75 9.05 21.44 15.78
N HIS A 76 9.41 22.39 14.92
CA HIS A 76 8.78 23.71 14.88
C HIS A 76 7.32 23.70 14.40
N TRP A 77 6.87 22.63 13.74
CA TRP A 77 5.49 22.40 13.32
C TRP A 77 4.63 21.69 14.38
N LEU A 78 5.19 21.32 15.53
CA LEU A 78 4.38 20.81 16.63
C LEU A 78 3.65 22.00 17.28
N PRO A 79 2.33 21.93 17.50
CA PRO A 79 1.60 22.99 18.18
C PRO A 79 2.30 23.32 19.51
N ARG A 80 2.44 24.62 19.80
CA ARG A 80 2.73 25.06 21.15
C ARG A 80 1.40 25.19 21.87
N ASP A 81 1.32 24.51 23.00
CA ASP A 81 0.27 24.64 24.01
C ASP A 81 -0.04 26.12 24.29
#